data_AF-A0A845ZNM1-F1
#
_entry.id   AF-A0A845ZNM1-F1
#
_cell.length_a   1.000
_cell.length_b   1.000
_cell.length_c   1.000
_cell.angle_alpha   90.00
_cell.angle_beta   90.00
_cell.angle_gamma   90.00
#
_symmetry.space_group_name_H-M   'P 1'
#
loop_
_entity.id
_entity.type
_entity.pdbx_description
1 polymer ?
#
loop_
_entity_poly.entity_id
_entity_poly.type
_entity_poly.pdbx_seq_one_letter_code
_entity_poly.pdbx_strand_id
1 'polypeptide(L)'
;MANLIRLRKAHLKRFDIEEMFRDFKAGGYNLEGSKLKHQQLNKLLIVVAIAYTSALVHGQNIKSLGIQKYVARPETSSTSQRRHSSFYIGQHLHHWLRLQQLCQQTLSELLQINRRWILHYNQGKRAIELALSSFQSPLSPC
;
A
#
# COMPACT_ATOMS: atom_id res chain seq x y z
N MET A 1 14.38 -23.90 22.83
CA MET A 1 14.33 -23.35 21.44
C MET A 1 12.93 -22.87 21.02
N ALA A 2 11.89 -23.72 21.01
CA ALA A 2 10.54 -23.32 20.57
C ALA A 2 9.92 -22.13 21.34
N ASN A 3 10.13 -22.05 22.65
CA ASN A 3 9.58 -20.99 23.50
C ASN A 3 10.21 -19.60 23.22
N LEU A 4 11.52 -19.56 22.95
CA LEU A 4 12.23 -18.34 22.56
C LEU A 4 11.77 -17.81 21.19
N ILE A 5 11.53 -18.71 20.23
CA ILE A 5 10.98 -18.34 18.92
C ILE A 5 9.57 -17.76 19.07
N ARG A 6 8.73 -18.36 19.92
CA ARG A 6 7.38 -17.88 20.20
C ARG A 6 7.39 -16.49 20.86
N LEU A 7 8.24 -16.28 21.86
CA LEU A 7 8.41 -14.99 22.53
C LEU A 7 8.88 -13.91 21.55
N ARG A 8 9.86 -14.23 20.68
CA ARG A 8 10.33 -13.32 19.64
C ARG A 8 9.23 -12.94 18.66
N LYS A 9 8.45 -13.92 18.18
CA LYS A 9 7.31 -13.66 17.28
C LYS A 9 6.26 -12.79 17.96
N ALA A 10 5.92 -13.06 19.22
CA ALA A 10 4.96 -12.25 19.98
C ALA A 10 5.45 -10.80 20.19
N HIS A 11 6.74 -10.61 20.47
CA HIS A 11 7.34 -9.29 20.60
C HIS A 11 7.31 -8.52 19.27
N LEU A 12 7.59 -9.19 18.15
CA LEU A 12 7.55 -8.56 16.83
C LEU A 12 6.15 -8.06 16.45
N LYS A 13 5.09 -8.75 16.86
CA LYS A 13 3.70 -8.33 16.61
C LYS A 13 3.33 -6.98 17.23
N ARG A 14 4.07 -6.50 18.25
CA ARG A 14 3.83 -5.17 18.83
C ARG A 14 4.14 -4.04 17.85
N PHE A 15 5.16 -4.23 17.00
CA PHE A 15 5.51 -3.23 15.99
C PHE A 15 4.45 -3.10 14.90
N ASP A 16 3.67 -4.15 14.63
CA ASP A 16 2.54 -4.09 13.69
C ASP A 16 1.43 -3.14 14.21
N ILE A 17 1.20 -3.11 15.52
CA ILE A 17 0.24 -2.21 16.16
C ILE A 17 0.75 -0.75 16.12
N GLU A 18 2.04 -0.53 16.35
CA GLU A 18 2.65 0.80 16.22
C GLU A 18 2.59 1.34 14.79
N GLU A 19 2.77 0.46 13.80
CA GLU A 19 2.60 0.79 12.38
C GLU A 19 1.15 1.24 12.10
N MET A 20 0.15 0.50 12.60
CA MET A 20 -1.27 0.87 12.50
C MET A 20 -1.59 2.21 13.17
N PHE A 21 -1.05 2.49 14.36
CA PHE A 21 -1.27 3.78 15.02
C PHE A 21 -0.66 4.95 14.25
N ARG A 22 0.46 4.73 13.57
CA ARG A 22 1.09 5.73 12.70
C ARG A 22 0.21 6.06 11.50
N ASP A 23 -0.39 5.03 10.90
CA ASP A 23 -1.31 5.15 9.78
C ASP A 23 -2.62 5.89 10.15
N PHE A 24 -3.10 5.79 11.39
CA PHE A 24 -4.32 6.47 11.85
C PHE A 24 -4.15 7.94 12.24
N LYS A 25 -2.92 8.40 12.43
CA LYS A 25 -2.59 9.78 12.80
C LYS A 25 -2.60 10.70 11.57
N ALA A 26 -1.90 11.84 11.66
CA ALA A 26 -1.85 12.87 10.62
C ALA A 26 -1.36 12.37 9.24
N GLY A 27 -0.66 11.23 9.18
CA GLY A 27 -0.19 10.63 7.92
C GLY A 27 -1.20 9.76 7.17
N GLY A 28 -2.43 9.58 7.69
CA GLY A 28 -3.49 8.83 7.03
C GLY A 28 -4.87 9.44 7.29
N TYR A 29 -5.73 8.78 8.07
CA TYR A 29 -7.13 9.21 8.24
C TYR A 29 -7.33 10.43 9.16
N ASN A 30 -6.28 10.93 9.83
CA ASN A 30 -6.30 12.10 10.70
C ASN A 30 -7.49 12.12 11.68
N LEU A 31 -7.69 11.01 12.39
CA LEU A 31 -8.84 10.85 13.30
C LEU A 31 -8.85 11.90 14.42
N GLU A 32 -7.66 12.29 14.90
CA GLU A 32 -7.46 13.29 15.97
C GLU A 32 -7.92 14.70 15.54
N GLY A 33 -7.85 15.03 14.24
CA GLY A 33 -8.29 16.32 13.70
C GLY A 33 -9.78 16.44 13.42
N SER A 34 -10.54 15.34 13.46
CA SER A 34 -11.94 15.29 13.01
C SER A 34 -12.94 16.03 13.92
N LYS A 35 -12.61 16.25 15.20
CA LYS A 35 -13.46 16.93 16.22
C LYS A 35 -14.91 16.39 16.30
N LEU A 36 -15.14 15.14 15.91
CA LEU A 36 -16.47 14.52 15.90
C LEU A 36 -16.97 14.20 17.32
N LYS A 37 -18.30 14.21 17.54
CA LYS A 37 -18.87 13.72 18.82
C LYS A 37 -18.76 12.19 18.87
N HIS A 38 -18.78 11.64 20.08
CA HIS A 38 -18.54 10.21 20.35
C HIS A 38 -19.34 9.25 19.45
N GLN A 39 -20.63 9.50 19.23
CA GLN A 39 -21.48 8.65 18.37
C GLN A 39 -21.07 8.67 16.89
N GLN A 40 -20.65 9.82 16.36
CA GLN A 40 -20.17 9.93 14.98
C GLN A 40 -18.77 9.34 14.82
N LEU A 41 -17.92 9.50 15.84
CA LEU A 41 -16.59 8.90 15.88
C LEU A 41 -16.67 7.36 15.82
N ASN A 42 -17.58 6.73 16.56
CA ASN A 42 -17.76 5.27 16.52
C ASN A 42 -18.15 4.78 15.12
N LYS A 43 -19.05 5.50 14.43
CA LYS A 43 -19.42 5.19 13.04
C LYS A 43 -18.24 5.35 12.09
N LEU A 44 -17.47 6.42 12.23
CA LEU A 44 -16.26 6.66 11.44
C LEU A 44 -15.21 5.56 11.65
N LEU A 45 -14.99 5.13 12.90
CA LEU A 45 -14.03 4.08 13.22
C LEU A 45 -14.36 2.76 12.54
N ILE A 46 -15.64 2.39 12.42
CA ILE A 46 -16.05 1.18 11.70
C ILE A 46 -15.72 1.30 10.20
N VAL A 47 -16.04 2.45 9.59
CA VAL A 47 -15.72 2.71 8.17
C VAL A 47 -14.21 2.68 7.94
N VAL A 48 -13.46 3.33 8.83
CA VAL A 48 -11.99 3.37 8.78
C VAL A 48 -11.41 1.98 8.98
N ALA A 49 -11.96 1.15 9.86
CA ALA A 49 -11.50 -0.23 10.04
C ALA A 49 -11.67 -1.04 8.75
N ILE A 50 -12.83 -0.95 8.09
CA ILE A 50 -13.07 -1.63 6.81
C ILE A 50 -12.11 -1.13 5.73
N ALA A 51 -11.97 0.19 5.59
CA ALA A 51 -11.09 0.80 4.60
C ALA A 51 -9.61 0.45 4.87
N TYR A 52 -9.19 0.46 6.13
CA TYR A 52 -7.86 0.08 6.56
C TYR A 52 -7.56 -1.38 6.24
N THR A 53 -8.45 -2.30 6.61
CA THR A 53 -8.28 -3.73 6.31
C THR A 53 -8.21 -3.98 4.81
N SER A 54 -9.06 -3.33 4.02
CA SER A 54 -9.01 -3.43 2.55
C SER A 54 -7.66 -2.96 1.98
N ALA A 55 -7.22 -1.76 2.34
CA ALA A 55 -5.92 -1.23 1.90
C ALA A 55 -4.74 -2.09 2.40
N LEU A 56 -4.83 -2.64 3.61
CA LEU A 56 -3.82 -3.53 4.16
C LEU A 56 -3.67 -4.81 3.32
N VAL A 57 -4.78 -5.47 2.98
CA VAL A 57 -4.81 -6.68 2.15
C VAL A 57 -4.24 -6.38 0.75
N HIS A 58 -4.68 -5.29 0.12
CA HIS A 58 -4.15 -4.89 -1.19
C HIS A 58 -2.64 -4.63 -1.13
N GLY A 59 -2.17 -3.87 -0.14
CA GLY A 59 -0.74 -3.59 -0.02
C GLY A 59 0.11 -4.82 0.30
N GLN A 60 -0.41 -5.78 1.07
CA GLN A 60 0.25 -7.07 1.29
C GLN A 60 0.39 -7.85 -0.03
N ASN A 61 -0.65 -7.89 -0.86
CA ASN A 61 -0.60 -8.52 -2.18
C ASN A 61 0.41 -7.83 -3.10
N ILE A 62 0.46 -6.49 -3.11
CA ILE A 62 1.46 -5.75 -3.91
C ILE A 62 2.89 -6.01 -3.43
N LYS A 63 3.11 -6.10 -2.12
CA LYS A 63 4.41 -6.44 -1.55
C LYS A 63 4.82 -7.87 -1.91
N SER A 64 3.90 -8.84 -1.89
CA SER A 64 4.19 -10.22 -2.28
C SER A 64 4.50 -10.36 -3.78
N LEU A 65 3.88 -9.54 -4.63
CA LEU A 65 4.19 -9.44 -6.06
C LEU A 65 5.55 -8.76 -6.35
N GLY A 66 6.18 -8.12 -5.36
CA GLY A 66 7.49 -7.48 -5.51
C GLY A 66 7.48 -6.17 -6.31
N ILE A 67 6.30 -5.61 -6.60
CA ILE A 67 6.16 -4.39 -7.42
C ILE A 67 6.04 -3.10 -6.60
N GLN A 68 6.19 -3.18 -5.27
CA GLN A 68 6.07 -2.02 -4.35
C GLN A 68 6.90 -0.79 -4.78
N LYS A 69 8.05 -1.00 -5.44
CA LYS A 69 8.95 0.07 -5.91
C LYS A 69 8.35 1.00 -6.97
N TYR A 70 7.29 0.55 -7.66
CA TYR A 70 6.58 1.36 -8.64
C TYR A 70 5.44 2.16 -7.99
N VAL A 71 4.92 1.68 -6.86
CA VAL A 71 3.80 2.30 -6.14
C VAL A 71 4.29 3.39 -5.19
N ALA A 72 5.36 3.09 -4.44
CA ALA A 72 5.93 4.00 -3.46
C ALA A 72 7.45 3.92 -3.49
N ARG A 73 8.09 4.89 -2.83
CA ARG A 73 9.55 4.97 -2.75
C ARG A 73 10.10 3.69 -2.09
N PRO A 74 11.11 3.04 -2.68
CA PRO A 74 11.76 1.90 -2.05
C PRO A 74 12.41 2.26 -0.70
N GLU A 75 12.46 1.27 0.19
CA GLU A 75 13.19 1.34 1.45
C GLU A 75 14.69 1.55 1.19
N THR A 76 15.34 2.42 1.95
CA THR A 76 16.81 2.50 1.94
C THR A 76 17.36 1.45 2.91
N SER A 77 18.45 0.78 2.57
CA SER A 77 19.09 -0.24 3.42
C SER A 77 19.59 0.28 4.78
N SER A 78 19.68 1.60 4.96
CA SER A 78 20.21 2.24 6.17
C SER A 78 19.19 2.42 7.30
N THR A 79 17.90 2.17 7.08
CA THR A 79 16.86 2.37 8.12
C THR A 79 16.38 1.04 8.71
N SER A 80 16.50 0.91 10.03
CA SER A 80 16.01 -0.26 10.79
C SER A 80 14.48 -0.41 10.75
N GLN A 81 13.76 0.69 10.47
CA GLN A 81 12.30 0.70 10.35
C GLN A 81 11.86 0.69 8.87
N ARG A 82 10.79 -0.04 8.58
CA ARG A 82 10.05 0.06 7.31
C ARG A 82 9.47 1.48 7.18
N ARG A 83 9.75 2.18 6.09
CA ARG A 83 9.19 3.51 5.77
C ARG A 83 7.73 3.42 5.38
N HIS A 84 7.31 2.38 4.66
CA HIS A 84 5.95 2.26 4.16
C HIS A 84 5.24 0.99 4.65
N SER A 85 4.19 1.21 5.45
CA SER A 85 3.27 0.17 5.91
C SER A 85 2.58 -0.49 4.72
N SER A 86 2.05 -1.71 4.92
CA SER A 86 1.27 -2.35 3.84
C SER A 86 0.02 -1.54 3.53
N PHE A 87 -0.62 -0.95 4.54
CA PHE A 87 -1.71 0.01 4.35
C PHE A 87 -1.32 1.19 3.45
N TYR A 88 -0.15 1.80 3.69
CA TYR A 88 0.35 2.91 2.85
C TYR A 88 0.48 2.48 1.39
N ILE A 89 1.10 1.32 1.14
CA ILE A 89 1.23 0.79 -0.23
C ILE A 89 -0.14 0.57 -0.88
N GLY A 90 -1.10 0.00 -0.15
CA GLY A 90 -2.45 -0.24 -0.67
C GLY A 90 -3.21 1.05 -1.02
N GLN A 91 -3.10 2.08 -0.19
CA GLN A 91 -3.69 3.39 -0.50
C GLN A 91 -3.01 4.09 -1.70
N HIS A 92 -1.68 4.05 -1.74
CA HIS A 92 -0.90 4.67 -2.81
C HIS A 92 -1.06 3.94 -4.16
N LEU A 93 -1.37 2.65 -4.13
CA LEU A 93 -1.68 1.86 -5.32
C LEU A 93 -2.79 2.49 -6.15
N HIS A 94 -3.90 2.88 -5.51
CA HIS A 94 -5.03 3.49 -6.20
C HIS A 94 -4.66 4.82 -6.88
N HIS A 95 -3.88 5.65 -6.19
CA HIS A 95 -3.40 6.92 -6.75
C HIS A 95 -2.47 6.70 -7.94
N TRP A 96 -1.54 5.75 -7.82
CA TRP A 96 -0.60 5.41 -8.88
C TRP A 96 -1.30 4.87 -10.14
N LEU A 97 -2.25 3.94 -9.98
CA LEU A 97 -3.04 3.41 -11.09
C LEU A 97 -3.87 4.49 -11.78
N ARG A 98 -4.52 5.37 -10.99
CA ARG A 98 -5.30 6.49 -11.53
C ARG A 98 -4.44 7.46 -12.33
N LEU A 99 -3.26 7.82 -11.81
CA LEU A 99 -2.34 8.71 -12.51
C LEU A 99 -1.85 8.12 -13.83
N GLN A 100 -1.55 6.82 -13.87
CA GLN A 100 -1.18 6.20 -15.13
C GLN A 100 -2.33 6.30 -16.15
N GLN A 101 -3.56 6.01 -15.73
CA GLN A 101 -4.70 6.01 -16.65
C GLN A 101 -4.89 7.40 -17.28
N LEU A 102 -4.74 8.46 -16.49
CA LEU A 102 -4.86 9.84 -16.96
C LEU A 102 -3.75 10.25 -17.94
N CYS A 103 -2.53 9.74 -17.74
CA CYS A 103 -1.37 10.15 -18.55
C CYS A 103 -1.01 9.17 -19.67
N GLN A 104 -1.76 8.08 -19.85
CA GLN A 104 -1.39 6.99 -20.76
C GLN A 104 -1.19 7.44 -22.21
N GLN A 105 -2.07 8.30 -22.71
CA GLN A 105 -2.00 8.79 -24.08
C GLN A 105 -0.76 9.67 -24.29
N THR A 106 -0.58 10.69 -23.44
CA THR A 106 0.58 11.60 -23.48
C THR A 106 1.90 10.83 -23.36
N LEU A 107 1.97 9.83 -22.47
CA LEU A 107 3.17 8.99 -22.35
C LEU A 107 3.44 8.18 -23.61
N SER A 108 2.40 7.71 -24.29
CA SER A 108 2.55 6.94 -25.53
C SER A 108 3.09 7.82 -26.66
N GLU A 109 2.62 9.06 -26.78
CA GLU A 109 3.12 10.05 -27.74
C GLU A 109 4.59 10.43 -27.43
N LEU A 110 4.92 10.70 -26.16
CA LEU A 110 6.28 11.02 -25.74
C LEU A 110 7.28 9.90 -26.05
N LEU A 111 6.88 8.63 -25.91
CA LEU A 111 7.72 7.48 -26.20
C LEU A 111 7.92 7.25 -27.70
N GLN A 112 7.01 7.71 -28.55
CA GLN A 112 7.23 7.71 -30.01
C GLN A 112 8.33 8.69 -30.39
N ILE A 113 8.39 9.85 -29.72
CA ILE A 113 9.42 10.88 -29.94
C ILE A 113 10.77 10.44 -29.35
N ASN A 114 10.78 9.94 -28.10
CA ASN A 114 12.00 9.54 -27.41
C ASN A 114 11.90 8.10 -26.89
N ARG A 115 12.44 7.17 -27.69
CA ARG A 115 12.42 5.73 -27.40
C ARG A 115 13.41 5.28 -26.32
N ARG A 116 14.32 6.14 -25.86
CA ARG A 116 15.36 5.77 -24.88
C ARG A 116 14.80 5.14 -23.61
N TRP A 117 13.63 5.60 -23.16
CA TRP A 117 13.02 5.19 -21.90
C TRP A 117 11.99 4.06 -22.04
N ILE A 118 11.81 3.49 -23.24
CA ILE A 118 10.76 2.51 -23.53
C ILE A 118 10.88 1.24 -22.67
N LEU A 119 12.10 0.79 -22.38
CA LEU A 119 12.35 -0.39 -21.56
C LEU A 119 11.86 -0.16 -20.12
N HIS A 120 12.17 0.99 -19.53
CA HIS A 120 11.73 1.33 -18.17
C HIS A 120 10.21 1.51 -18.10
N TYR A 121 9.63 2.13 -19.12
CA TYR A 121 8.18 2.26 -19.23
C TYR A 121 7.48 0.91 -19.32
N ASN A 122 7.99 -0.01 -20.15
CA ASN A 122 7.42 -1.35 -20.29
C ASN A 122 7.51 -2.16 -18.99
N GLN A 123 8.58 -2.00 -18.20
CA GLN A 123 8.66 -2.58 -16.86
C GLN A 123 7.56 -2.04 -15.93
N GLY A 124 7.29 -0.73 -15.99
CA GLY A 124 6.19 -0.10 -15.25
C GLY A 124 4.81 -0.58 -15.71
N LYS A 125 4.59 -0.70 -17.03
CA LYS A 125 3.36 -1.28 -17.59
C LYS A 125 3.12 -2.71 -17.11
N ARG A 126 4.16 -3.56 -17.15
CA ARG A 126 4.07 -4.92 -16.61
C ARG A 126 3.71 -4.92 -15.12
N ALA A 127 4.27 -3.99 -14.34
CA ALA A 127 3.89 -3.85 -12.93
C ALA A 127 2.42 -3.44 -12.75
N ILE A 128 1.89 -2.59 -13.62
CA ILE A 128 0.46 -2.22 -13.62
C ILE A 128 -0.42 -3.41 -13.97
N GLU A 129 -0.05 -4.20 -14.98
CA GLU A 129 -0.79 -5.42 -15.35
C GLU A 129 -0.84 -6.42 -14.18
N LEU A 130 0.29 -6.61 -13.48
CA LEU A 130 0.35 -7.44 -12.28
C LEU A 130 -0.48 -6.87 -11.11
N ALA A 131 -0.50 -5.54 -10.96
CA ALA A 131 -1.34 -4.90 -9.97
C ALA A 131 -2.83 -5.09 -10.29
N LEU A 132 -3.23 -4.94 -11.55
CA LEU A 132 -4.62 -5.10 -12.01
C LEU A 132 -5.11 -6.53 -11.85
N SER A 133 -4.28 -7.53 -12.16
CA SER A 133 -4.63 -8.94 -11.94
C SER A 133 -4.83 -9.27 -10.46
N SER A 134 -4.14 -8.58 -9.55
CA SER A 134 -4.29 -8.79 -8.10
C SER A 134 -5.70 -8.46 -7.57
N PHE A 135 -6.42 -7.54 -8.23
CA PHE A 135 -7.81 -7.22 -7.89
C PHE A 135 -8.83 -8.26 -8.37
N GLN A 136 -8.45 -9.09 -9.35
CA GLN A 136 -9.33 -10.09 -9.95
C GLN A 136 -9.23 -11.47 -9.28
N SER A 137 -8.47 -11.57 -8.18
CA SER A 137 -8.34 -12.83 -7.44
C SER A 137 -9.73 -13.28 -6.97
N PRO A 138 -10.24 -14.46 -7.39
CA PRO A 138 -11.46 -14.99 -6.82
C PRO A 138 -11.23 -15.14 -5.32
N LEU A 139 -12.20 -14.69 -4.52
CA LEU A 139 -12.26 -14.99 -3.10
C LEU A 139 -11.82 -16.44 -2.89
N SER A 140 -10.71 -16.63 -2.19
CA SER A 140 -10.22 -17.95 -1.82
C SER A 140 -11.40 -18.73 -1.23
N PRO A 141 -11.78 -19.90 -1.75
CA PRO A 141 -12.77 -20.71 -1.06
C PRO A 141 -12.17 -21.09 0.30
N CYS A 142 -12.81 -20.63 1.36
CA CYS A 142 -12.53 -21.01 2.75
C CYS A 142 -12.64 -22.52 2.93
#